data_AF-L1I564-F1
#
_entry.id   AF-L1I564-F1
#
_cell.length_a   1.000
_cell.length_b   1.000
_cell.length_c   1.000
_cell.angle_alpha   90.00
_cell.angle_beta   90.00
_cell.angle_gamma   90.00
#
_symmetry.space_group_name_H-M   'P 1'
#
loop_
_entity.id
_entity.type
_entity.pdbx_description
1 polymer ?
#
loop_
_entity_poly.entity_id
_entity_poly.type
_entity_poly.pdbx_seq_one_letter_code
_entity_poly.pdbx_strand_id
1 'polypeptide(L)'
;MASVGQITGTQVHSGPKHILQCQVSEDTLRMLATDETKDRIHRDKMLYCMHKHELALCCSIPYNTNNNMIFKQKKQPYPPVVTTLGFIDAQTRNLIRAVYNTQTMEQFEETRENVIARAARDPGFKFHLPQFTFQGVVQTQAWATSNFGDTVGSVLVAGFATIMNGHFHAYTGDVVHWYFDFESIMFNDDGTRRRGGHFDVNPVHVDAIDNNGEFYEHDPVRIGAKAGERKDFHEMREYGNYPDMYPDQDRRRGGAEFKRNIIYPKTYHYDGCGYGDRCRVFGRVVNGGRPFEPIDVLIYSQCR
;
A
#
# COMPACT_ATOMS: atom_id res chain seq x y z
N MET A 1 -15.54 21.29 2.77
CA MET A 1 -15.57 21.37 4.25
C MET A 1 -14.32 20.69 4.77
N ALA A 2 -13.74 21.18 5.85
CA ALA A 2 -12.58 20.53 6.48
C ALA A 2 -13.03 19.30 7.28
N SER A 3 -12.17 18.27 7.38
CA SER A 3 -12.45 17.04 8.12
C SER A 3 -12.75 17.31 9.60
N VAL A 4 -13.51 16.45 10.30
CA VAL A 4 -13.72 16.67 11.75
C VAL A 4 -12.36 16.58 12.44
N GLY A 5 -11.53 15.62 12.02
CA GLY A 5 -10.14 15.53 12.42
C GLY A 5 -9.35 16.83 12.19
N GLN A 6 -9.59 17.54 11.09
CA GLN A 6 -8.93 18.82 10.80
C GLN A 6 -9.44 19.98 11.66
N ILE A 7 -10.76 20.08 11.86
CA ILE A 7 -11.37 21.24 12.53
C ILE A 7 -11.12 21.18 14.04
N THR A 8 -11.22 20.00 14.63
CA THR A 8 -11.22 19.84 16.09
C THR A 8 -9.97 19.13 16.62
N GLY A 9 -9.15 18.54 15.74
CA GLY A 9 -8.11 17.59 16.16
C GLY A 9 -8.69 16.27 16.67
N THR A 10 -10.01 16.08 16.61
CA THR A 10 -10.70 14.91 17.14
C THR A 10 -10.93 13.89 16.04
N GLN A 11 -10.41 12.68 16.26
CA GLN A 11 -10.59 11.57 15.33
C GLN A 11 -12.03 11.03 15.41
N VAL A 12 -12.62 10.74 14.26
CA VAL A 12 -13.94 10.12 14.19
C VAL A 12 -13.83 8.64 14.52
N HIS A 13 -14.60 8.20 15.50
CA HIS A 13 -14.74 6.80 15.87
C HIS A 13 -16.22 6.42 15.89
N SER A 14 -16.56 5.30 15.24
CA SER A 14 -17.92 4.74 15.33
C SER A 14 -18.17 4.09 16.69
N GLY A 15 -19.42 4.13 17.16
CA GLY A 15 -19.91 3.33 18.30
C GLY A 15 -19.92 1.82 17.99
N PRO A 16 -20.56 1.37 16.89
CA PRO A 16 -20.39 0.00 16.42
C PRO A 16 -19.07 -0.14 15.67
N LYS A 17 -18.15 -0.95 16.20
CA LYS A 17 -16.85 -1.25 15.60
C LYS A 17 -16.75 -2.73 15.34
N HIS A 18 -16.47 -3.10 14.09
CA HIS A 18 -16.03 -4.46 13.79
C HIS A 18 -14.51 -4.44 13.76
N ILE A 19 -13.90 -5.07 14.75
CA ILE A 19 -12.45 -5.11 14.93
C ILE A 19 -11.98 -6.55 14.74
N LEU A 20 -10.90 -6.71 13.99
CA LEU A 20 -10.23 -7.98 13.79
C LEU A 20 -8.78 -7.85 14.29
N GLN A 21 -8.25 -8.92 14.87
CA GLN A 21 -6.82 -9.02 15.17
C GLN A 21 -6.09 -9.58 13.95
N CYS A 22 -5.05 -8.88 13.52
CA CYS A 22 -4.23 -9.24 12.38
C CYS A 22 -2.75 -9.24 12.77
N GLN A 23 -1.96 -10.08 12.11
CA GLN A 23 -0.53 -10.19 12.35
C GLN A 23 0.25 -9.54 11.21
N VAL A 24 1.23 -8.69 11.53
CA VAL A 24 2.13 -8.15 10.50
C VAL A 24 2.98 -9.27 9.93
N SER A 25 2.97 -9.44 8.61
CA SER A 25 3.60 -10.58 7.96
C SER A 25 5.10 -10.36 7.72
N GLU A 26 5.93 -10.84 8.65
CA GLU A 26 7.40 -10.89 8.45
C GLU A 26 7.75 -11.63 7.15
N ASP A 27 7.14 -12.80 6.93
CA ASP A 27 7.42 -13.66 5.77
C ASP A 27 7.19 -12.89 4.46
N THR A 28 6.05 -12.20 4.31
CA THR A 28 5.73 -11.41 3.11
C THR A 28 6.76 -10.31 2.89
N LEU A 29 7.10 -9.56 3.94
CA LEU A 29 8.08 -8.48 3.84
C LEU A 29 9.47 -9.01 3.45
N ARG A 30 9.91 -10.13 4.03
CA ARG A 30 11.20 -10.77 3.72
C ARG A 30 11.25 -11.38 2.33
N MET A 31 10.10 -11.78 1.79
CA MET A 31 9.99 -12.37 0.45
C MET A 31 10.01 -11.31 -0.64
N LEU A 32 9.43 -10.14 -0.37
CA LEU A 32 9.41 -9.02 -1.31
C LEU A 32 10.69 -8.15 -1.20
N ALA A 33 11.39 -8.20 -0.06
CA ALA A 33 12.62 -7.46 0.14
C ALA A 33 13.74 -7.96 -0.78
N THR A 34 14.60 -7.03 -1.20
CA THR A 34 15.87 -7.36 -1.87
C THR A 34 16.82 -8.09 -0.92
N ASP A 35 17.78 -8.84 -1.47
CA ASP A 35 18.77 -9.56 -0.64
C ASP A 35 19.55 -8.62 0.30
N GLU A 36 19.78 -7.37 -0.11
CA GLU A 36 20.44 -6.33 0.70
C GLU A 36 19.56 -5.78 1.83
N THR A 37 18.24 -5.74 1.61
CA THR A 37 17.29 -5.10 2.54
C THR A 37 16.58 -6.09 3.45
N LYS A 38 16.75 -7.39 3.23
CA LYS A 38 16.08 -8.45 3.99
C LYS A 38 16.34 -8.40 5.50
N ASP A 39 17.59 -8.15 5.90
CA ASP A 39 17.98 -8.08 7.31
C ASP A 39 17.51 -6.80 8.01
N ARG A 40 17.11 -5.79 7.23
CA ARG A 40 16.61 -4.53 7.78
C ARG A 40 15.30 -4.68 8.52
N ILE A 41 14.49 -5.68 8.18
CA ILE A 41 13.23 -5.98 8.89
C ILE A 41 13.48 -6.24 10.39
N HIS A 42 14.66 -6.80 10.73
CA HIS A 42 15.07 -7.05 12.11
C HIS A 42 15.90 -5.92 12.75
N ARG A 43 16.18 -4.84 12.01
CA ARG A 43 16.97 -3.68 12.50
C ARG A 43 16.13 -2.41 12.58
N ASP A 44 15.33 -2.14 11.55
CA ASP A 44 14.66 -0.87 11.32
C ASP A 44 13.17 -0.97 11.63
N LYS A 45 12.83 -1.21 12.91
CA LYS A 45 11.47 -1.54 13.35
C LYS A 45 10.38 -0.58 12.87
N MET A 46 10.67 0.72 12.76
CA MET A 46 9.70 1.75 12.38
C MET A 46 9.37 1.74 10.88
N LEU A 47 10.27 1.21 10.04
CA LEU A 47 10.06 1.16 8.58
C LEU A 47 9.13 0.02 8.16
N TYR A 48 8.97 -0.99 9.01
CA TYR A 48 8.23 -2.20 8.70
C TYR A 48 7.05 -2.45 9.64
N CYS A 49 6.87 -1.64 10.68
CA CYS A 49 5.74 -1.79 11.59
C CYS A 49 4.42 -1.32 10.96
N MET A 50 3.33 -1.83 11.51
CA MET A 50 1.98 -1.37 11.25
C MET A 50 1.69 -0.19 12.17
N HIS A 51 1.47 1.01 11.62
CA HIS A 51 1.13 2.21 12.38
C HIS A 51 -0.38 2.46 12.43
N LYS A 52 -0.84 3.08 13.52
CA LYS A 52 -2.23 3.53 13.66
C LYS A 52 -2.62 4.41 12.48
N HIS A 53 -3.87 4.28 12.02
CA HIS A 53 -4.46 5.02 10.89
C HIS A 53 -3.96 4.63 9.49
N GLU A 54 -3.06 3.66 9.37
CA GLU A 54 -2.70 3.09 8.06
C GLU A 54 -3.77 2.13 7.55
N LEU A 55 -3.74 1.90 6.23
CA LEU A 55 -4.50 0.82 5.61
C LEU A 55 -3.73 -0.48 5.74
N ALA A 56 -4.41 -1.54 6.20
CA ALA A 56 -3.86 -2.88 6.26
C ALA A 56 -4.41 -3.72 5.11
N LEU A 57 -3.52 -4.33 4.33
CA LEU A 57 -3.87 -5.28 3.29
C LEU A 57 -3.55 -6.70 3.75
N CYS A 58 -4.52 -7.60 3.63
CA CYS A 58 -4.31 -9.03 3.84
C CYS A 58 -3.48 -9.61 2.69
N CYS A 59 -2.49 -10.43 3.06
CA CYS A 59 -1.57 -11.08 2.13
C CYS A 59 -1.56 -12.60 2.29
N SER A 60 -2.66 -13.20 2.75
CA SER A 60 -2.76 -14.64 3.04
C SER A 60 -2.82 -15.53 1.82
N ILE A 61 -3.24 -14.99 0.68
CA ILE A 61 -3.43 -15.74 -0.56
C ILE A 61 -2.19 -15.51 -1.43
N PRO A 62 -1.37 -16.54 -1.69
CA PRO A 62 -0.25 -16.38 -2.62
C PRO A 62 -0.79 -16.23 -4.03
N TYR A 63 -0.16 -15.37 -4.84
CA TYR A 63 -0.57 -15.18 -6.23
C TYR A 63 -0.28 -16.44 -7.07
N ASN A 64 0.85 -17.11 -6.79
CA ASN A 64 1.20 -18.44 -7.29
C ASN A 64 0.89 -19.52 -6.22
N THR A 65 -0.12 -20.35 -6.47
CA THR A 65 -0.53 -21.43 -5.56
C THR A 65 0.41 -22.63 -5.57
N ASN A 66 1.22 -22.80 -6.64
CA ASN A 66 2.23 -23.85 -6.75
C ASN A 66 3.50 -23.53 -5.97
N ASN A 67 3.74 -22.23 -5.74
CA ASN A 67 4.63 -21.87 -4.66
C ASN A 67 3.94 -22.32 -3.37
N ASN A 68 4.42 -23.43 -2.81
CA ASN A 68 4.26 -23.78 -1.40
C ASN A 68 4.92 -22.69 -0.57
N MET A 69 4.41 -21.46 -0.66
CA MET A 69 4.85 -20.37 0.17
C MET A 69 4.65 -20.89 1.58
N ILE A 70 5.78 -21.09 2.25
CA ILE A 70 5.84 -21.35 3.68
C ILE A 70 5.49 -20.02 4.34
N PHE A 71 4.29 -19.52 4.06
CA PHE A 71 3.58 -18.89 5.11
C PHE A 71 3.57 -19.93 6.22
N LYS A 72 4.32 -19.67 7.29
CA LYS A 72 4.09 -20.38 8.56
C LYS A 72 2.61 -20.25 9.01
N GLN A 73 1.82 -19.44 8.31
CA GLN A 73 0.39 -19.14 8.46
C GLN A 73 -0.61 -20.27 8.24
N LYS A 74 -0.27 -21.43 7.66
CA LYS A 74 -1.24 -22.57 7.69
C LYS A 74 -1.62 -22.95 9.14
N LYS A 75 -0.91 -22.44 10.16
CA LYS A 75 -1.23 -22.57 11.59
C LYS A 75 -1.28 -21.25 12.39
N GLN A 76 -1.27 -20.08 11.74
CA GLN A 76 -1.36 -18.81 12.48
C GLN A 76 -2.84 -18.49 12.76
N PRO A 77 -3.21 -18.09 13.99
CA PRO A 77 -4.59 -17.79 14.35
C PRO A 77 -5.11 -16.46 13.77
N TYR A 78 -4.21 -15.59 13.30
CA TYR A 78 -4.55 -14.25 12.81
C TYR A 78 -4.26 -14.10 11.32
N PRO A 79 -5.10 -13.38 10.56
CA PRO A 79 -4.81 -13.04 9.18
C PRO A 79 -3.51 -12.24 9.08
N PRO A 80 -2.63 -12.59 8.15
CA PRO A 80 -1.42 -11.84 7.87
C PRO A 80 -1.75 -10.55 7.12
N VAL A 81 -1.12 -9.46 7.51
CA VAL A 81 -1.30 -8.15 6.88
C VAL A 81 0.03 -7.42 6.68
N VAL A 82 0.00 -6.47 5.76
CA VAL A 82 1.05 -5.47 5.56
C VAL A 82 0.42 -4.08 5.43
N THR A 83 1.14 -3.05 5.88
CA THR A 83 0.77 -1.63 5.65
C THR A 83 1.81 -0.88 4.80
N THR A 84 2.90 -1.57 4.46
CA THR A 84 4.02 -1.13 3.63
C THR A 84 4.61 -2.35 2.95
N LEU A 85 5.26 -2.16 1.80
CA LEU A 85 6.10 -3.20 1.21
C LEU A 85 7.58 -3.05 1.60
N GLY A 86 7.95 -2.01 2.35
CA GLY A 86 9.33 -1.73 2.71
C GLY A 86 10.17 -1.41 1.48
N PHE A 87 11.36 -2.01 1.37
CA PHE A 87 12.26 -1.81 0.23
C PHE A 87 12.18 -3.00 -0.72
N ILE A 88 11.32 -2.89 -1.72
CA ILE A 88 11.19 -3.84 -2.83
C ILE A 88 11.92 -3.33 -4.07
N ASP A 89 12.31 -4.24 -4.95
CA ASP A 89 12.95 -3.90 -6.22
C ASP A 89 12.00 -3.17 -7.19
N ALA A 90 12.58 -2.59 -8.24
CA ALA A 90 11.80 -1.92 -9.28
C ALA A 90 10.91 -2.90 -10.06
N GLN A 91 11.39 -4.13 -10.28
CA GLN A 91 10.67 -5.18 -10.99
C GLN A 91 9.36 -5.55 -10.27
N THR A 92 9.40 -5.77 -8.96
CA THR A 92 8.20 -6.07 -8.15
C THR A 92 7.22 -4.91 -8.16
N ARG A 93 7.68 -3.65 -8.04
CA ARG A 93 6.80 -2.47 -8.14
C ARG A 93 6.08 -2.43 -9.48
N ASN A 94 6.81 -2.65 -10.56
CA ASN A 94 6.23 -2.60 -11.90
C ASN A 94 5.25 -3.73 -12.14
N LEU A 95 5.55 -4.91 -11.60
CA LEU A 95 4.65 -6.04 -11.69
C LEU A 95 3.34 -5.81 -10.91
N ILE A 96 3.43 -5.21 -9.71
CA ILE A 96 2.24 -4.80 -8.95
C ILE A 96 1.41 -3.79 -9.77
N ARG A 97 2.06 -2.77 -10.36
CA ARG A 97 1.39 -1.80 -11.24
C ARG A 97 0.67 -2.52 -12.39
N ALA A 98 1.35 -3.44 -13.06
CA ALA A 98 0.82 -4.18 -14.20
C ALA A 98 -0.42 -5.01 -13.83
N VAL A 99 -0.34 -5.75 -12.71
CA VAL A 99 -1.45 -6.57 -12.18
C VAL A 99 -2.69 -5.71 -11.90
N TYR A 100 -2.52 -4.57 -11.22
CA TYR A 100 -3.64 -3.70 -10.87
C TYR A 100 -4.04 -2.69 -11.97
N ASN A 101 -3.34 -2.66 -13.11
CA ASN A 101 -3.72 -1.86 -14.29
C ASN A 101 -4.68 -2.60 -15.25
N THR A 102 -5.04 -3.83 -14.91
CA THR A 102 -5.90 -4.70 -15.74
C THR A 102 -7.32 -4.16 -15.86
N GLN A 103 -7.88 -4.20 -17.08
CA GLN A 103 -9.19 -3.62 -17.40
C GLN A 103 -10.34 -4.61 -17.13
N THR A 104 -10.12 -5.88 -17.46
CA THR A 104 -11.11 -6.95 -17.26
C THR A 104 -10.63 -7.99 -16.25
N MET A 105 -11.58 -8.79 -15.75
CA MET A 105 -11.27 -9.91 -14.88
C MET A 105 -10.46 -10.98 -15.63
N GLU A 106 -10.74 -11.22 -16.92
CA GLU A 106 -9.96 -12.19 -17.70
C GLU A 106 -8.50 -11.75 -17.82
N GLN A 107 -8.24 -10.46 -18.07
CA GLN A 107 -6.88 -9.92 -18.13
C GLN A 107 -6.15 -10.04 -16.79
N PHE A 108 -6.86 -9.89 -15.67
CA PHE A 108 -6.30 -10.07 -14.34
C PHE A 108 -5.84 -11.52 -14.10
N GLU A 109 -6.69 -12.50 -14.43
CA GLU A 109 -6.33 -13.91 -14.30
C GLU A 109 -5.28 -14.33 -15.35
N GLU A 110 -5.33 -13.80 -16.57
CA GLU A 110 -4.30 -14.07 -17.59
C GLU A 110 -2.93 -13.53 -17.17
N THR A 111 -2.88 -12.32 -16.61
CA THR A 111 -1.65 -11.74 -16.04
C THR A 111 -1.10 -12.66 -14.95
N ARG A 112 -1.99 -13.19 -14.08
CA ARG A 112 -1.61 -14.14 -13.05
C ARG A 112 -1.00 -15.42 -13.62
N GLU A 113 -1.65 -16.05 -14.59
CA GLU A 113 -1.14 -17.26 -15.23
C GLU A 113 0.19 -17.02 -15.95
N ASN A 114 0.35 -15.89 -16.64
CA ASN A 114 1.60 -15.56 -17.33
C ASN A 114 2.77 -15.39 -16.37
N VAL A 115 2.53 -14.76 -15.22
CA VAL A 115 3.55 -14.58 -14.19
C VAL A 115 3.93 -15.93 -13.55
N ILE A 116 2.96 -16.80 -13.32
CA ILE A 116 3.21 -18.18 -12.86
C ILE A 116 4.03 -18.95 -13.89
N ALA A 117 3.67 -18.85 -15.17
CA ALA A 117 4.38 -19.51 -16.26
C ALA A 117 5.83 -18.99 -16.40
N ARG A 118 6.07 -17.69 -16.22
CA ARG A 118 7.43 -17.12 -16.21
C ARG A 118 8.26 -17.64 -15.04
N ALA A 119 7.70 -17.67 -13.84
CA ALA A 119 8.39 -18.24 -12.67
C ALA A 119 8.74 -19.73 -12.83
N ALA A 120 7.96 -20.47 -13.62
CA ALA A 120 8.29 -21.86 -13.96
C ALA A 120 9.41 -21.98 -15.02
N ARG A 121 9.57 -21.00 -15.91
CA ARG A 121 10.57 -21.01 -17.00
C ARG A 121 11.92 -20.45 -16.59
N ASP A 122 11.93 -19.44 -15.72
CA ASP A 122 13.13 -18.75 -15.27
C ASP A 122 13.35 -18.98 -13.76
N PRO A 123 14.28 -19.88 -13.37
CA PRO A 123 14.62 -20.11 -11.97
C PRO A 123 15.20 -18.87 -11.25
N GLY A 124 15.71 -17.89 -12.00
CA GLY A 124 16.19 -16.60 -11.48
C GLY A 124 15.05 -15.63 -11.17
N PHE A 125 13.87 -15.83 -11.77
CA PHE A 125 12.69 -15.02 -11.52
C PHE A 125 12.01 -15.43 -10.21
N LYS A 126 12.51 -14.88 -9.10
CA LYS A 126 11.91 -15.05 -7.77
C LYS A 126 10.63 -14.21 -7.64
N PHE A 127 9.51 -14.78 -8.06
CA PHE A 127 8.22 -14.11 -7.92
C PHE A 127 7.42 -14.61 -6.70
N HIS A 128 7.24 -13.70 -5.75
CA HIS A 128 6.63 -13.98 -4.45
C HIS A 128 5.56 -12.96 -4.08
N LEU A 129 4.71 -12.60 -5.03
CA LEU A 129 3.62 -11.67 -4.76
C LEU A 129 2.44 -12.39 -4.08
N PRO A 130 1.86 -11.82 -3.01
CA PRO A 130 0.55 -12.21 -2.53
C PRO A 130 -0.56 -11.44 -3.26
N GLN A 131 -1.77 -12.00 -3.28
CA GLN A 131 -2.95 -11.23 -3.61
C GLN A 131 -3.28 -10.30 -2.44
N PHE A 132 -3.09 -9.00 -2.64
CA PHE A 132 -3.47 -8.01 -1.64
C PHE A 132 -4.97 -7.76 -1.67
N THR A 133 -5.59 -7.89 -0.51
CA THR A 133 -7.01 -7.56 -0.30
C THR A 133 -7.13 -6.62 0.89
N PHE A 134 -8.04 -5.65 0.83
CA PHE A 134 -8.21 -4.73 1.95
C PHE A 134 -8.69 -5.48 3.19
N GLN A 135 -7.99 -5.33 4.32
CA GLN A 135 -8.37 -5.98 5.57
C GLN A 135 -9.05 -5.01 6.54
N GLY A 136 -8.58 -3.77 6.59
CA GLY A 136 -9.14 -2.75 7.49
C GLY A 136 -8.20 -1.57 7.71
N VAL A 137 -8.60 -0.68 8.61
CA VAL A 137 -7.80 0.47 9.07
C VAL A 137 -7.19 0.16 10.44
N VAL A 138 -5.88 0.33 10.55
CA VAL A 138 -5.12 0.00 11.75
C VAL A 138 -5.53 0.86 12.94
N GLN A 139 -5.80 0.20 14.09
CA GLN A 139 -6.15 0.83 15.36
C GLN A 139 -5.02 0.80 16.38
N THR A 140 -4.13 -0.20 16.30
CA THR A 140 -2.99 -0.36 17.22
C THR A 140 -1.71 -0.60 16.45
N GLN A 141 -0.60 -0.18 17.03
CA GLN A 141 0.71 -0.46 16.47
C GLN A 141 1.07 -1.93 16.64
N ALA A 142 1.72 -2.53 15.64
CA ALA A 142 2.30 -3.88 15.73
C ALA A 142 3.58 -3.97 14.88
N TRP A 143 4.49 -4.86 15.26
CA TRP A 143 5.81 -4.98 14.64
C TRP A 143 5.86 -6.10 13.60
N ALA A 144 6.66 -5.92 12.55
CA ALA A 144 6.87 -6.98 11.56
C ALA A 144 7.55 -8.23 12.14
N THR A 145 8.41 -8.06 13.14
CA THR A 145 9.20 -9.14 13.72
C THR A 145 9.02 -9.20 15.24
N SER A 146 9.07 -10.42 15.78
CA SER A 146 8.99 -10.68 17.22
C SER A 146 10.17 -10.13 18.01
N ASN A 147 11.25 -9.72 17.36
CA ASN A 147 12.43 -9.16 18.02
C ASN A 147 12.15 -7.83 18.74
N PHE A 148 11.11 -7.09 18.33
CA PHE A 148 10.81 -5.75 18.85
C PHE A 148 9.54 -5.67 19.71
N GLY A 149 8.73 -6.72 19.71
CA GLY A 149 7.49 -6.79 20.50
C GLY A 149 6.37 -7.50 19.77
N ASP A 150 5.13 -7.11 20.08
CA ASP A 150 3.93 -7.75 19.56
C ASP A 150 3.79 -7.59 18.06
N THR A 151 3.65 -8.73 17.37
CA THR A 151 3.42 -8.77 15.92
C THR A 151 1.95 -8.70 15.55
N VAL A 152 1.05 -8.70 16.54
CA VAL A 152 -0.40 -8.71 16.35
C VAL A 152 -0.96 -7.34 16.72
N GLY A 153 -1.78 -6.78 15.85
CA GLY A 153 -2.51 -5.54 16.12
C GLY A 153 -3.96 -5.63 15.67
N SER A 154 -4.75 -4.65 16.09
CA SER A 154 -6.15 -4.54 15.77
C SER A 154 -6.38 -3.69 14.53
N VAL A 155 -7.24 -4.16 13.63
CA VAL A 155 -7.71 -3.43 12.45
C VAL A 155 -9.23 -3.27 12.50
N LEU A 156 -9.72 -2.10 12.15
CA LEU A 156 -11.14 -1.81 12.00
C LEU A 156 -11.59 -2.23 10.60
N VAL A 157 -12.44 -3.25 10.52
CA VAL A 157 -12.89 -3.85 9.25
C VAL A 157 -14.20 -3.25 8.75
N ALA A 158 -14.97 -2.60 9.62
CA ALA A 158 -16.17 -1.84 9.27
C ALA A 158 -16.45 -0.75 10.32
N GLY A 159 -16.98 0.39 9.86
CA GLY A 159 -17.28 1.55 10.70
C GLY A 159 -16.66 2.84 10.17
N PHE A 160 -16.54 3.84 11.03
CA PHE A 160 -15.92 5.13 10.69
C PHE A 160 -14.48 5.17 11.17
N ALA A 161 -13.57 5.60 10.30
CA ALA A 161 -12.18 5.86 10.64
C ALA A 161 -11.67 7.14 9.99
N THR A 162 -10.87 7.88 10.75
CA THR A 162 -9.98 8.90 10.20
C THR A 162 -8.69 8.23 9.72
N ILE A 163 -8.33 8.45 8.45
CA ILE A 163 -7.12 7.93 7.79
C ILE A 163 -6.39 9.03 7.03
N MET A 164 -5.09 8.84 6.80
CA MET A 164 -4.31 9.76 5.96
C MET A 164 -4.74 9.65 4.51
N ASN A 165 -5.09 10.75 3.87
CA ASN A 165 -5.36 10.77 2.44
C ASN A 165 -4.07 10.62 1.62
N GLY A 166 -4.19 10.09 0.40
CA GLY A 166 -3.05 9.95 -0.51
C GLY A 166 -2.75 11.23 -1.31
N HIS A 167 -2.21 11.02 -2.51
CA HIS A 167 -1.78 12.04 -3.46
C HIS A 167 -2.89 12.91 -4.07
N PHE A 168 -4.16 12.53 -3.92
CA PHE A 168 -5.28 13.13 -4.65
C PHE A 168 -6.27 13.81 -3.71
N HIS A 169 -7.00 14.80 -4.22
CA HIS A 169 -8.10 15.39 -3.47
C HIS A 169 -9.22 14.38 -3.25
N ALA A 170 -9.81 14.40 -2.06
CA ALA A 170 -10.97 13.59 -1.71
C ALA A 170 -12.10 14.49 -1.22
N TYR A 171 -13.31 14.29 -1.74
CA TYR A 171 -14.49 15.06 -1.39
C TYR A 171 -15.52 14.18 -0.69
N THR A 172 -16.36 14.81 0.15
CA THR A 172 -17.46 14.10 0.82
C THR A 172 -18.39 13.45 -0.21
N GLY A 173 -18.68 12.17 0.02
CA GLY A 173 -19.50 11.36 -0.87
C GLY A 173 -18.71 10.51 -1.86
N ASP A 174 -17.43 10.80 -2.07
CA ASP A 174 -16.58 10.05 -3.01
C ASP A 174 -16.38 8.61 -2.53
N VAL A 175 -16.50 7.65 -3.44
CA VAL A 175 -16.09 6.27 -3.21
C VAL A 175 -14.56 6.23 -3.18
N VAL A 176 -13.98 5.42 -2.30
CA VAL A 176 -12.52 5.30 -2.18
C VAL A 176 -12.02 3.88 -2.41
N HIS A 177 -10.86 3.80 -3.04
CA HIS A 177 -10.08 2.59 -3.18
C HIS A 177 -8.65 2.81 -2.69
N TRP A 178 -7.94 1.73 -2.40
CA TRP A 178 -6.53 1.80 -2.01
C TRP A 178 -5.61 1.67 -3.22
N TYR A 179 -4.39 2.19 -3.08
CA TYR A 179 -3.27 2.03 -4.02
C TYR A 179 -1.96 2.15 -3.24
N PHE A 180 -0.87 1.63 -3.78
CA PHE A 180 0.47 1.89 -3.26
C PHE A 180 0.96 3.25 -3.72
N ASP A 181 1.69 3.97 -2.89
CA ASP A 181 2.23 5.30 -3.19
C ASP A 181 2.91 5.40 -4.56
N PHE A 182 3.70 4.40 -4.95
CA PHE A 182 4.41 4.33 -6.23
C PHE A 182 3.48 4.17 -7.44
N GLU A 183 2.21 3.79 -7.27
CA GLU A 183 1.21 3.79 -8.34
C GLU A 183 0.69 5.20 -8.65
N SER A 184 1.04 6.24 -7.87
CA SER A 184 0.66 7.64 -8.10
C SER A 184 0.83 8.06 -9.57
N ILE A 185 1.92 7.58 -10.20
CA ILE A 185 2.34 7.87 -11.56
C ILE A 185 1.33 7.41 -12.62
N MET A 186 0.48 6.44 -12.28
CA MET A 186 -0.54 5.84 -13.16
C MET A 186 -1.80 6.70 -13.28
N PHE A 187 -1.85 7.82 -12.56
CA PHE A 187 -3.04 8.64 -12.42
C PHE A 187 -2.81 10.09 -12.85
N ASN A 188 -3.87 10.73 -13.33
CA ASN A 188 -3.93 12.16 -13.53
C ASN A 188 -4.03 12.88 -12.19
N ASP A 189 -3.86 14.21 -12.20
CA ASP A 189 -3.88 15.04 -10.99
C ASP A 189 -5.23 14.99 -10.24
N ASP A 190 -6.32 14.65 -10.94
CA ASP A 190 -7.66 14.44 -10.38
C ASP A 190 -7.88 13.03 -9.80
N GLY A 191 -6.88 12.16 -9.90
CA GLY A 191 -6.96 10.76 -9.48
C GLY A 191 -7.61 9.83 -10.49
N THR A 192 -8.02 10.29 -11.68
CA THR A 192 -8.44 9.38 -12.75
C THR A 192 -7.25 8.60 -13.29
N ARG A 193 -7.47 7.35 -13.75
CA ARG A 193 -6.40 6.55 -14.35
C ARG A 193 -6.01 7.15 -15.71
N ARG A 194 -4.71 7.27 -15.96
CA ARG A 194 -4.19 7.67 -17.28
C ARG A 194 -4.53 6.57 -18.28
N ARG A 195 -5.33 6.90 -19.31
CA ARG A 195 -5.60 6.04 -20.47
C ARG A 195 -4.69 6.48 -21.61
N GLY A 196 -3.99 5.56 -22.27
CA GLY A 196 -3.08 5.90 -23.37
C GLY A 196 -1.73 6.39 -22.87
N GLY A 197 -0.66 5.65 -23.18
CA GLY A 197 0.73 6.05 -22.96
C GLY A 197 1.67 4.86 -22.77
N HIS A 198 2.94 5.12 -22.43
CA HIS A 198 3.93 4.08 -22.08
C HIS A 198 3.52 3.17 -20.89
N PHE A 199 2.39 3.45 -20.24
CA PHE A 199 1.81 2.69 -19.12
C PHE A 199 0.79 1.62 -19.57
N ASP A 200 0.36 1.64 -20.84
CA ASP A 200 -0.51 0.62 -21.44
C ASP A 200 0.28 -0.59 -21.97
N VAL A 201 1.45 -0.86 -21.38
CA VAL A 201 2.15 -2.12 -21.66
C VAL A 201 1.22 -3.23 -21.22
N ASN A 202 0.82 -4.06 -22.17
CA ASN A 202 0.00 -5.23 -21.88
C ASN A 202 0.70 -6.01 -20.76
N PRO A 203 0.06 -6.24 -19.59
CA PRO A 203 0.67 -6.98 -18.49
C PRO A 203 1.09 -8.41 -18.90
N VAL A 204 0.58 -8.91 -20.04
CA VAL A 204 1.01 -10.15 -20.70
C VAL A 204 2.47 -10.10 -21.18
N HIS A 205 3.03 -8.92 -21.48
CA HIS A 205 4.43 -8.72 -21.85
C HIS A 205 5.28 -8.29 -20.66
N VAL A 206 5.30 -9.13 -19.63
CA VAL A 206 6.13 -8.94 -18.42
C VAL A 206 7.61 -8.72 -18.79
N ASP A 207 8.08 -9.23 -19.93
CA ASP A 207 9.46 -9.08 -20.41
C ASP A 207 9.79 -7.66 -20.92
N ALA A 208 8.77 -6.87 -21.30
CA ALA A 208 8.95 -5.46 -21.66
C ALA A 208 9.07 -4.55 -20.43
N ILE A 209 8.70 -5.05 -19.24
CA ILE A 209 8.72 -4.32 -17.98
C ILE A 209 10.17 -4.15 -17.45
N ASP A 210 11.08 -5.06 -17.80
CA ASP A 210 12.45 -5.10 -17.27
C ASP A 210 13.39 -4.03 -17.86
N ASN A 211 13.09 -3.47 -19.02
CA ASN A 211 14.08 -2.68 -19.78
C ASN A 211 13.99 -1.15 -19.62
N ASN A 212 13.01 -0.62 -18.89
CA ASN A 212 12.79 0.83 -18.79
C ASN A 212 13.18 1.41 -17.42
N GLY A 213 14.48 1.38 -17.07
CA GLY A 213 14.99 1.88 -15.78
C GLY A 213 14.71 3.38 -15.50
N GLU A 214 14.74 4.23 -16.53
CA GLU A 214 14.58 5.70 -16.41
C GLU A 214 13.14 6.16 -16.16
N PHE A 215 12.15 5.29 -16.34
CA PHE A 215 10.74 5.67 -16.30
C PHE A 215 10.18 5.86 -14.87
N TYR A 216 10.96 5.49 -13.84
CA TYR A 216 10.46 5.17 -12.50
C TYR A 216 11.10 5.95 -11.34
N GLU A 217 12.09 6.81 -11.59
CA GLU A 217 12.73 7.65 -10.57
C GLU A 217 12.04 9.01 -10.36
N HIS A 218 11.17 9.42 -11.28
CA HIS A 218 10.38 10.64 -11.15
C HIS A 218 8.95 10.29 -10.77
N ASP A 219 8.57 10.51 -9.51
CA ASP A 219 7.17 10.61 -9.11
C ASP A 219 6.56 11.83 -9.84
N PRO A 220 5.74 11.62 -10.90
CA PRO A 220 5.30 12.69 -11.77
C PRO A 220 4.04 13.36 -11.23
N VAL A 221 3.43 12.84 -10.16
CA VAL A 221 2.47 13.64 -9.41
C VAL A 221 3.31 14.74 -8.79
N ARG A 222 3.25 15.93 -9.41
CA ARG A 222 3.79 17.16 -8.82
C ARG A 222 2.93 17.45 -7.61
N ILE A 223 3.19 16.71 -6.53
CA ILE A 223 2.72 17.02 -5.20
C ILE A 223 3.23 18.44 -4.97
N GLY A 224 2.34 19.44 -5.08
CA GLY A 224 2.75 20.83 -4.93
C GLY A 224 3.53 20.98 -3.62
N ALA A 225 4.47 21.92 -3.53
CA ALA A 225 5.41 22.03 -2.40
C ALA A 225 4.74 21.85 -1.02
N LYS A 226 3.56 22.46 -0.82
CA LYS A 226 2.76 22.34 0.42
C LYS A 226 2.27 20.94 0.73
N ALA A 227 1.95 20.13 -0.27
CA ALA A 227 1.53 18.75 -0.08
C ALA A 227 2.74 17.85 0.21
N GLY A 228 3.92 18.18 -0.33
CA GLY A 228 5.19 17.54 0.03
C GLY A 228 5.55 17.83 1.49
N GLU A 229 5.47 19.09 1.91
CA GLU A 229 5.66 19.51 3.30
C GLU A 229 4.72 18.79 4.28
N ARG A 230 3.45 18.56 3.88
CA ARG A 230 2.49 17.79 4.70
C ARG A 230 2.88 16.31 4.80
N LYS A 231 3.24 15.69 3.68
CA LYS A 231 3.73 14.31 3.65
C LYS A 231 4.94 14.16 4.57
N ASP A 232 5.94 15.02 4.40
CA ASP A 232 7.15 15.06 5.21
C ASP A 232 6.83 15.25 6.70
N PHE A 233 5.90 16.15 7.03
CA PHE A 233 5.48 16.39 8.40
C PHE A 233 4.89 15.14 9.06
N HIS A 234 3.97 14.45 8.38
CA HIS A 234 3.36 13.23 8.90
C HIS A 234 4.37 12.08 8.95
N GLU A 235 5.19 11.91 7.92
CA GLU A 235 6.22 10.87 7.89
C GLU A 235 7.28 11.05 8.98
N MET A 236 7.64 12.29 9.33
CA MET A 236 8.58 12.59 10.40
C MET A 236 7.95 12.44 11.79
N ARG A 237 6.74 12.97 12.00
CA ARG A 237 6.14 13.05 13.34
C ARG A 237 5.31 11.85 13.74
N GLU A 238 4.53 11.28 12.82
CA GLU A 238 3.62 10.17 13.13
C GLU A 238 4.30 8.80 13.02
N TYR A 239 5.18 8.63 12.03
CA TYR A 239 5.93 7.38 11.85
C TYR A 239 7.28 7.37 12.59
N GLY A 240 7.56 8.42 13.38
CA GLY A 240 8.72 8.48 14.26
C GLY A 240 10.07 8.54 13.52
N ASN A 241 10.07 9.02 12.28
CA ASN A 241 11.29 9.24 11.51
C ASN A 241 11.93 10.58 11.90
N TYR A 242 12.47 10.65 13.12
CA TYR A 242 13.12 11.86 13.64
C TYR A 242 14.52 12.01 13.02
N PRO A 243 14.77 13.06 12.21
CA PRO A 243 16.07 13.31 11.58
C PRO A 243 17.16 13.56 12.62
N ASP A 244 16.80 14.19 13.73
CA ASP A 244 17.72 14.59 14.80
C ASP A 244 18.24 13.38 15.60
N MET A 245 17.59 12.21 15.48
CA MET A 245 18.09 10.95 16.06
C MET A 245 19.12 10.23 15.17
N TYR A 246 19.32 10.69 13.93
CA TYR A 246 20.28 10.11 12.97
C TYR A 246 21.15 11.20 12.31
N PRO A 247 21.94 11.97 13.09
CA PRO A 247 22.69 13.13 12.59
C PRO A 247 23.75 12.80 11.52
N ASP A 248 24.23 11.55 11.46
CA ASP A 248 25.18 11.09 10.44
C ASP A 248 24.52 10.74 9.10
N GLN A 249 23.19 10.75 9.01
CA GLN A 249 22.44 10.60 7.77
C GLN A 249 22.17 11.98 7.15
N ASP A 250 23.20 12.55 6.53
CA ASP A 250 23.11 13.81 5.78
C ASP A 250 21.98 13.75 4.74
N ARG A 251 20.94 14.57 4.96
CA ARG A 251 19.77 14.69 4.08
C ARG A 251 20.12 15.02 2.63
N ARG A 252 21.29 15.60 2.37
CA ARG A 252 21.76 15.96 1.02
C ARG A 252 22.42 14.79 0.27
N ARG A 253 22.73 13.68 0.96
CA ARG A 253 23.29 12.45 0.38
C ARG A 253 22.24 11.38 0.03
N GLY A 254 20.96 11.74 -0.12
CA GLY A 254 19.94 10.87 -0.72
C GLY A 254 19.50 9.66 0.11
N GLY A 255 19.92 9.56 1.38
CA GLY A 255 19.70 8.40 2.23
C GLY A 255 18.65 8.58 3.33
N ALA A 256 17.62 9.39 3.11
CA ALA A 256 16.53 9.45 4.09
C ALA A 256 15.68 8.17 3.97
N GLU A 257 15.89 7.25 4.90
CA GLU A 257 15.24 5.95 4.90
C GLU A 257 13.88 6.07 5.58
N PHE A 258 12.94 6.71 4.90
CA PHE A 258 11.54 6.72 5.32
C PHE A 258 10.87 5.39 5.02
N LYS A 259 9.75 5.13 5.70
CA LYS A 259 8.86 4.05 5.34
C LYS A 259 8.39 4.24 3.89
N ARG A 260 8.60 3.25 3.03
CA ARG A 260 8.32 3.34 1.58
C ARG A 260 7.17 2.44 1.17
N ASN A 261 6.63 2.64 -0.03
CA ASN A 261 5.64 1.73 -0.59
C ASN A 261 4.40 1.63 0.33
N ILE A 262 4.00 2.78 0.87
CA ILE A 262 2.87 2.91 1.81
C ILE A 262 1.56 2.81 1.03
N ILE A 263 0.54 2.25 1.67
CA ILE A 263 -0.79 2.11 1.10
C ILE A 263 -1.63 3.33 1.50
N TYR A 264 -2.13 4.06 0.51
CA TYR A 264 -2.98 5.22 0.70
C TYR A 264 -4.37 5.02 0.09
N PRO A 265 -5.39 5.71 0.61
CA PRO A 265 -6.67 5.84 -0.07
C PRO A 265 -6.58 6.88 -1.19
N LYS A 266 -7.41 6.71 -2.21
CA LYS A 266 -7.73 7.72 -3.20
C LYS A 266 -9.18 7.61 -3.64
N THR A 267 -9.69 8.66 -4.26
CA THR A 267 -11.00 8.67 -4.89
C THR A 267 -11.05 7.66 -6.03
N TYR A 268 -12.14 6.90 -6.07
CA TYR A 268 -12.47 5.94 -7.11
C TYR A 268 -13.38 6.61 -8.13
N HIS A 269 -12.96 6.59 -9.40
CA HIS A 269 -13.71 7.15 -10.51
C HIS A 269 -14.31 6.04 -11.36
N TYR A 270 -15.63 6.06 -11.58
CA TYR A 270 -16.31 5.03 -12.37
C TYR A 270 -15.91 5.06 -13.85
N ASP A 271 -15.72 6.25 -14.42
CA ASP A 271 -15.22 6.36 -15.79
C ASP A 271 -13.72 6.07 -15.82
N GLY A 272 -13.33 5.08 -16.62
CA GLY A 272 -11.91 4.73 -16.80
C GLY A 272 -11.32 3.82 -15.75
N CYS A 273 -12.13 3.30 -14.84
CA CYS A 273 -11.69 2.26 -13.93
C CYS A 273 -11.45 0.93 -14.68
N GLY A 274 -10.33 0.29 -14.32
CA GLY A 274 -10.09 -1.11 -14.66
C GLY A 274 -10.73 -2.07 -13.65
N TYR A 275 -10.61 -3.36 -13.90
CA TYR A 275 -10.92 -4.39 -12.90
C TYR A 275 -10.02 -4.25 -11.67
N GLY A 276 -8.73 -3.96 -11.88
CA GLY A 276 -7.77 -3.75 -10.80
C GLY A 276 -8.11 -2.58 -9.88
N ASP A 277 -8.84 -1.56 -10.34
CA ASP A 277 -9.35 -0.50 -9.45
C ASP A 277 -10.59 -0.93 -8.68
N ARG A 278 -11.51 -1.61 -9.38
CA ARG A 278 -12.78 -2.09 -8.81
C ARG A 278 -12.57 -3.03 -7.63
N CYS A 279 -11.61 -3.94 -7.70
CA CYS A 279 -11.32 -4.89 -6.62
C CYS A 279 -10.65 -4.25 -5.39
N ARG A 280 -10.30 -2.95 -5.44
CA ARG A 280 -9.64 -2.21 -4.36
C ARG A 280 -10.57 -1.27 -3.61
N VAL A 281 -11.81 -1.11 -4.06
CA VAL A 281 -12.80 -0.25 -3.41
C VAL A 281 -13.13 -0.78 -2.01
N PHE A 282 -13.12 0.10 -1.01
CA PHE A 282 -13.33 -0.32 0.38
C PHE A 282 -14.24 0.60 1.21
N GLY A 283 -14.62 1.78 0.72
CA GLY A 283 -15.41 2.70 1.52
C GLY A 283 -15.86 3.95 0.79
N ARG A 284 -16.36 4.91 1.56
CA ARG A 284 -16.78 6.23 1.08
C ARG A 284 -16.34 7.33 2.04
N VAL A 285 -15.89 8.43 1.47
CA VAL A 285 -15.49 9.63 2.21
C VAL A 285 -16.73 10.28 2.84
N VAL A 286 -16.67 10.45 4.15
CA VAL A 286 -17.67 11.19 4.93
C VAL A 286 -17.24 12.64 5.06
N ASN A 287 -15.94 12.86 5.27
CA ASN A 287 -15.38 14.19 5.29
C ASN A 287 -14.06 14.24 4.52
N GLY A 288 -14.03 15.11 3.52
CA GLY A 288 -12.96 15.22 2.54
C GLY A 288 -11.70 15.94 3.04
N GLY A 289 -10.69 15.97 2.19
CA GLY A 289 -9.37 16.51 2.50
C GLY A 289 -8.51 16.68 1.25
N ARG A 290 -7.49 17.53 1.36
CA ARG A 290 -6.47 17.70 0.32
C ARG A 290 -5.48 16.54 0.34
N PRO A 291 -4.54 16.47 -0.61
CA PRO A 291 -3.47 15.49 -0.56
C PRO A 291 -2.71 15.54 0.76
N PHE A 292 -2.46 14.36 1.34
CA PHE A 292 -1.80 14.15 2.64
C PHE A 292 -2.44 14.93 3.79
N GLU A 293 -3.77 14.98 3.80
CA GLU A 293 -4.55 15.45 4.95
C GLU A 293 -5.43 14.32 5.50
N PRO A 294 -5.74 14.31 6.81
CA PRO A 294 -6.66 13.32 7.37
C PRO A 294 -8.08 13.45 6.79
N ILE A 295 -8.63 12.33 6.34
CA ILE A 295 -10.01 12.21 5.85
C ILE A 295 -10.80 11.23 6.71
N ASP A 296 -12.10 11.48 6.84
CA ASP A 296 -13.01 10.59 7.56
C ASP A 296 -13.71 9.68 6.54
N VAL A 297 -13.59 8.37 6.72
CA VAL A 297 -14.10 7.36 5.78
C VAL A 297 -15.05 6.40 6.50
N LEU A 298 -16.18 6.12 5.86
CA LEU A 298 -17.05 5.00 6.18
C LEU A 298 -16.50 3.76 5.45
N ILE A 299 -15.96 2.81 6.22
CA ILE A 299 -15.45 1.54 5.74
C ILE A 299 -16.63 0.58 5.57
N TYR A 300 -16.76 0.04 4.37
CA TYR A 300 -17.75 -1.00 4.08
C TYR A 300 -17.27 -2.33 4.65
N SER A 301 -18.16 -3.09 5.27
CA SER A 301 -17.84 -4.47 5.65
C SER A 301 -17.53 -5.26 4.37
N GLN A 302 -16.30 -5.72 4.23
CA GLN A 302 -15.99 -6.70 3.19
C GLN A 302 -16.57 -8.04 3.64
N CYS A 303 -17.78 -8.37 3.17
CA CYS A 303 -18.24 -9.75 3.18
C CYS A 303 -17.34 -10.52 2.21
N ARG A 304 -16.52 -11.43 2.74
CA ARG A 304 -15.92 -12.48 1.92
C ARG A 304 -16.97 -13.50 1.55
#